data_AF-A0A392NV32-F1
#
_entry.id   AF-A0A392NV32-F1
#
_cell.length_a   1.000
_cell.length_b   1.000
_cell.length_c   1.000
_cell.angle_alpha   90.00
_cell.angle_beta   90.00
_cell.angle_gamma   90.00
#
_symmetry.space_group_name_H-M   'P 1'
#
loop_
_entity.id
_entity.type
_entity.pdbx_description
1 polymer ?
#
loop_
_entity_poly.entity_id
_entity_poly.type
_entity_poly.pdbx_seq_one_letter_code
_entity_poly.pdbx_strand_id
1 'polypeptide(L)'
;MISNAIEQSKIHYNNNIDIQTIKFPCVEGGLPEGCENVDAIPSPSLVPTFFTATKLLQKPFEELLLQQKPHCIIADMFFPWATDSAAKFGIPRIVFHGTSFFSLCAGQCMKQYEPHKNVSSDTELFEIPNLP
;
A
#
# COMPACT_ATOMS: atom_id res chain seq x y z
N MET A 1 18.51 8.37 2.81
CA MET A 1 18.79 7.24 1.88
C MET A 1 17.93 7.30 0.61
N ILE A 2 16.61 7.57 0.71
CA ILE A 2 15.71 7.65 -0.45
C ILE A 2 16.04 8.83 -1.40
N SER A 3 16.39 10.02 -0.88
CA SER A 3 16.79 11.16 -1.73
C SER A 3 17.99 10.84 -2.62
N ASN A 4 18.99 10.11 -2.12
CA ASN A 4 20.16 9.74 -2.91
C ASN A 4 19.80 8.75 -4.03
N ALA A 5 18.86 7.83 -3.80
CA ALA A 5 18.38 6.90 -4.83
C ALA A 5 17.58 7.63 -5.92
N ILE A 6 16.78 8.63 -5.55
CA ILE A 6 16.01 9.48 -6.49
C ILE A 6 16.96 10.39 -7.29
N GLU A 7 18.01 10.93 -6.68
CA GLU A 7 19.02 11.71 -7.39
C GLU A 7 19.84 10.82 -8.34
N GLN A 8 20.21 9.61 -7.91
CA GLN A 8 20.93 8.66 -8.75
C GLN A 8 20.10 8.19 -9.96
N SER A 9 18.78 7.99 -9.81
CA SER A 9 17.92 7.60 -10.92
C SER A 9 17.79 8.70 -11.99
N LYS A 10 17.79 9.98 -11.58
CA LYS A 10 17.83 11.13 -12.50
C LYS A 10 19.14 11.21 -13.30
N ILE A 11 20.24 10.70 -12.75
CA ILE A 11 21.59 10.81 -13.33
C ILE A 11 21.90 9.63 -14.27
N HIS A 12 21.30 8.45 -14.08
CA HIS A 12 21.78 7.21 -14.72
C HIS A 12 20.94 6.65 -15.89
N TYR A 13 19.78 7.21 -16.23
CA TYR A 13 18.95 6.65 -17.31
C TYR A 13 18.23 7.71 -18.15
N ASN A 14 18.32 7.56 -19.48
CA ASN A 14 17.46 8.23 -20.46
C ASN A 14 16.06 7.59 -20.47
N ASN A 15 15.40 7.56 -19.31
CA ASN A 15 14.09 6.93 -19.13
C ASN A 15 13.04 8.01 -18.84
N ASN A 16 11.94 8.00 -19.60
CA ASN A 16 10.77 8.89 -19.46
C ASN A 16 9.95 8.60 -18.18
N ILE A 17 10.62 8.44 -17.03
CA ILE A 17 10.00 8.14 -15.74
C ILE A 17 10.25 9.33 -14.82
N ASP A 18 9.19 10.08 -14.53
CA ASP A 18 9.23 11.20 -13.60
C ASP A 18 8.96 10.73 -12.17
N ILE A 19 9.72 11.28 -11.22
CA ILE A 19 9.57 10.99 -9.79
C ILE A 19 9.04 12.24 -9.09
N GLN A 20 7.90 12.08 -8.43
CA GLN A 20 7.31 13.07 -7.54
C GLN A 20 7.39 12.56 -6.10
N THR A 21 7.77 13.45 -5.17
CA THR A 21 7.93 13.09 -3.76
C THR A 21 6.83 13.75 -2.93
N ILE A 22 6.33 12.99 -1.95
CA ILE A 22 5.42 13.49 -0.92
C ILE A 22 6.12 13.24 0.41
N LYS A 23 6.19 14.28 1.27
CA LYS A 23 6.78 14.14 2.60
C LYS A 23 5.94 13.16 3.42
N PHE A 24 6.59 12.14 3.99
CA PHE A 24 5.90 11.19 4.84
C PHE A 24 5.70 11.77 6.25
N PRO A 25 4.49 11.76 6.81
CA PRO A 25 4.18 12.38 8.10
C PRO A 25 4.51 11.44 9.26
N CYS A 26 5.80 11.20 9.51
CA CYS A 26 6.26 10.28 10.57
C CYS A 26 5.67 10.67 11.93
N VAL A 27 6.03 11.86 12.42
CA VAL A 27 5.71 12.29 13.79
C VAL A 27 4.22 12.54 13.95
N GLU A 28 3.57 13.17 12.96
CA GLU A 28 2.12 13.40 12.95
C GLU A 28 1.33 12.08 12.87
N GLY A 29 1.92 11.06 12.25
CA GLY A 29 1.40 9.70 12.18
C GLY A 29 1.67 8.85 13.42
N GLY A 30 2.37 9.38 14.43
CA GLY A 30 2.71 8.66 15.67
C GLY A 30 3.91 7.71 15.54
N LEU A 31 4.76 7.90 14.52
CA LEU A 31 6.00 7.16 14.32
C LEU A 31 7.22 7.97 14.77
N PRO A 32 8.33 7.29 15.13
CA PRO A 32 9.62 7.95 15.31
C PRO A 32 10.06 8.67 14.02
N GLU A 33 10.84 9.74 14.19
CA GLU A 33 11.43 10.46 13.06
C GLU A 33 12.32 9.53 12.23
N GLY A 34 12.19 9.62 10.89
CA GLY A 34 12.95 8.80 9.94
C GLY A 34 12.36 7.43 9.63
N CYS A 35 11.26 7.02 10.27
CA CYS A 35 10.55 5.76 9.97
C CYS A 35 9.63 5.87 8.74
N GLU A 36 10.20 6.19 7.57
CA GLU A 36 9.45 6.33 6.29
C GLU A 36 9.32 5.01 5.51
N ASN A 37 9.84 3.91 6.04
CA ASN A 37 9.80 2.59 5.42
C ASN A 37 9.42 1.53 6.47
N VAL A 38 8.64 0.53 6.05
CA VAL A 38 8.17 -0.56 6.95
C VAL A 38 9.34 -1.35 7.55
N ASP A 39 10.42 -1.58 6.80
CA ASP A 39 11.62 -2.28 7.29
C ASP A 39 12.43 -1.45 8.32
N ALA A 40 12.19 -0.13 8.36
CA ALA A 40 12.88 0.79 9.25
C ALA A 40 12.11 1.05 10.56
N ILE A 41 10.95 0.42 10.77
CA ILE A 41 10.21 0.56 12.04
C ILE A 41 10.92 -0.22 13.16
N PRO A 42 11.05 0.35 14.37
CA PRO A 42 11.81 -0.27 15.45
C PRO A 42 11.07 -1.42 16.14
N SER A 43 9.77 -1.61 15.86
CA SER A 43 8.96 -2.67 16.45
C SER A 43 7.81 -3.08 15.51
N PRO A 44 7.50 -4.38 15.39
CA PRO A 44 6.31 -4.86 14.66
C PRO A 44 5.01 -4.24 15.17
N SER A 45 4.94 -3.84 16.44
CA SER A 45 3.76 -3.18 17.02
C SER A 45 3.43 -1.82 16.39
N LEU A 46 4.38 -1.20 15.67
CA LEU A 46 4.20 0.07 14.98
C LEU A 46 3.78 -0.09 13.51
N VAL A 47 3.73 -1.32 12.97
CA VAL A 47 3.23 -1.57 11.60
C VAL A 47 1.81 -1.00 11.40
N PRO A 48 0.84 -1.21 12.30
CA PRO A 48 -0.50 -0.64 12.14
C PRO A 48 -0.49 0.90 12.16
N THR A 49 0.39 1.49 12.98
CA THR A 49 0.60 2.94 13.06
C THR A 49 1.14 3.48 11.73
N PHE A 50 2.10 2.77 11.11
CA PHE A 50 2.61 3.13 9.78
C PHE A 50 1.52 3.17 8.73
N PHE A 51 0.69 2.13 8.62
CA PHE A 51 -0.43 2.13 7.67
C PHE A 51 -1.47 3.21 7.98
N THR A 52 -1.69 3.53 9.25
CA THR A 52 -2.57 4.65 9.63
C THR A 52 -1.99 5.99 9.20
N ALA A 53 -0.68 6.19 9.36
CA ALA A 53 0.03 7.38 8.91
C ALA A 53 -0.07 7.58 7.38
N THR A 54 -0.13 6.50 6.58
CA THR A 54 -0.32 6.63 5.12
C THR A 54 -1.62 7.34 4.74
N LYS A 55 -2.65 7.36 5.59
CA LYS A 55 -3.90 8.09 5.32
C LYS A 55 -3.67 9.60 5.26
N LEU A 56 -2.68 10.11 5.99
CA LEU A 56 -2.30 11.53 5.94
C LEU A 56 -1.67 11.93 4.59
N LEU A 57 -1.26 10.96 3.77
CA LEU A 57 -0.80 11.20 2.40
C LEU A 57 -1.93 11.51 1.43
N GLN A 58 -3.20 11.28 1.81
CA GLN A 58 -4.34 11.44 0.93
C GLN A 58 -4.45 12.87 0.37
N LYS A 59 -4.35 13.88 1.24
CA LYS A 59 -4.45 15.28 0.84
C LYS A 59 -3.33 15.71 -0.13
N PRO A 60 -2.03 15.55 0.19
CA PRO A 60 -0.97 15.92 -0.73
C PRO A 60 -0.99 15.09 -2.03
N PHE A 61 -1.47 13.85 -1.98
CA PHE A 61 -1.70 13.07 -3.19
C PHE A 61 -2.79 13.68 -4.08
N GLU A 62 -3.92 14.11 -3.52
CA GLU A 62 -4.99 14.79 -4.27
C GLU A 62 -4.51 16.12 -4.90
N GLU A 63 -3.68 16.88 -4.18
CA GLU A 63 -3.03 18.09 -4.71
C GLU A 63 -2.12 17.77 -5.90
N LEU A 64 -1.40 16.65 -5.86
CA LEU A 64 -0.59 16.19 -6.99
C LEU A 64 -1.45 15.76 -8.18
N LEU A 65 -2.57 15.07 -7.95
CA LEU A 65 -3.49 14.68 -9.03
C LEU A 65 -4.08 15.89 -9.77
N LEU A 66 -4.39 16.98 -9.05
CA LEU A 66 -4.86 18.22 -9.66
C LEU A 66 -3.84 18.86 -10.61
N GLN A 67 -2.55 18.74 -10.28
CA GLN A 67 -1.45 19.30 -11.06
C GLN A 67 -1.11 18.42 -12.25
N GLN A 68 -0.97 17.11 -12.02
CA GLN A 68 -0.48 16.16 -13.02
C GLN A 68 -1.57 15.64 -13.96
N LYS A 69 -2.83 15.62 -13.50
CA LYS A 69 -4.02 15.16 -14.25
C LYS A 69 -3.78 13.85 -15.01
N PRO A 70 -3.33 12.78 -14.34
CA PRO A 70 -3.02 11.52 -15.01
C PRO A 70 -4.31 10.85 -15.55
N HIS A 71 -4.15 10.03 -16.59
CA HIS A 71 -5.25 9.26 -17.18
C HIS A 71 -5.66 8.05 -16.33
N CYS A 72 -4.78 7.56 -15.46
CA CYS A 72 -5.00 6.39 -14.61
C CYS A 72 -4.08 6.43 -13.40
N ILE A 73 -4.51 5.81 -12.30
CA ILE A 73 -3.70 5.61 -11.10
C ILE A 73 -3.53 4.11 -10.88
N ILE A 74 -2.28 3.66 -10.67
CA ILE A 74 -1.98 2.34 -10.15
C ILE A 74 -1.52 2.55 -8.71
N ALA A 75 -2.30 2.07 -7.73
CA ALA A 75 -2.02 2.31 -6.33
C ALA A 75 -2.04 0.99 -5.54
N ASP A 76 -1.10 0.90 -4.60
CA ASP A 76 -0.93 -0.25 -3.73
C ASP A 76 -2.23 -0.60 -2.96
N MET A 77 -2.44 -1.89 -2.68
CA MET A 77 -3.56 -2.39 -1.88
C MET A 77 -3.67 -1.75 -0.50
N PHE A 78 -2.55 -1.30 0.09
CA PHE A 78 -2.51 -0.60 1.37
C PHE A 78 -3.05 0.83 1.33
N PHE A 79 -3.37 1.37 0.15
CA PHE A 79 -3.98 2.69 -0.02
C PHE A 79 -5.44 2.56 -0.48
N PRO A 80 -6.37 2.04 0.34
CA PRO A 80 -7.78 1.97 -0.05
C PRO A 80 -8.36 3.37 -0.32
N TRP A 81 -7.90 4.39 0.40
CA TRP A 81 -8.29 5.79 0.24
C TRP A 81 -7.98 6.38 -1.16
N ALA A 82 -7.03 5.78 -1.90
CA ALA A 82 -6.69 6.25 -3.24
C ALA A 82 -7.83 6.06 -4.25
N THR A 83 -8.77 5.14 -3.99
CA THR A 83 -9.98 4.99 -4.82
C THR A 83 -10.83 6.25 -4.77
N ASP A 84 -11.12 6.76 -3.57
CA ASP A 84 -11.95 7.95 -3.39
C ASP A 84 -11.24 9.20 -3.92
N SER A 85 -9.93 9.31 -3.71
CA SER A 85 -9.11 10.39 -4.26
C SER A 85 -9.12 10.41 -5.79
N ALA A 86 -9.02 9.25 -6.43
CA ALA A 86 -9.10 9.14 -7.89
C ALA A 86 -10.51 9.50 -8.41
N ALA A 87 -11.55 9.01 -7.72
CA ALA A 87 -12.95 9.25 -8.08
C ALA A 87 -13.32 10.74 -8.04
N LYS A 88 -12.79 11.52 -7.08
CA LYS A 88 -12.98 12.98 -6.99
C LYS A 88 -12.61 13.73 -8.29
N PHE A 89 -11.64 13.20 -9.04
CA PHE A 89 -11.16 13.81 -10.28
C PHE A 89 -11.59 13.04 -11.53
N GLY A 90 -12.46 12.04 -11.40
CA GLY A 90 -12.89 11.19 -12.51
C GLY A 90 -11.78 10.31 -13.10
N ILE A 91 -10.75 9.98 -12.30
CA ILE A 91 -9.60 9.19 -12.74
C ILE A 91 -9.83 7.71 -12.36
N PRO A 92 -9.65 6.74 -13.26
CA PRO A 92 -9.72 5.33 -12.92
C PRO A 92 -8.53 4.91 -12.03
N ARG A 93 -8.80 4.03 -11.06
CA ARG A 93 -7.80 3.47 -10.15
C ARG A 93 -7.71 1.94 -10.27
N ILE A 94 -6.50 1.44 -10.47
CA ILE A 94 -6.15 0.02 -10.45
C ILE A 94 -5.44 -0.29 -9.14
N VAL A 95 -5.81 -1.41 -8.50
CA VAL A 95 -5.15 -1.89 -7.28
C VAL A 95 -3.99 -2.82 -7.64
N PHE A 96 -2.83 -2.60 -7.03
CA PHE A 96 -1.67 -3.49 -7.15
C PHE A 96 -1.38 -4.17 -5.80
N HIS A 97 -1.36 -5.52 -5.78
CA HIS A 97 -1.11 -6.31 -4.58
C HIS A 97 0.30 -6.91 -4.51
N GLY A 98 1.01 -6.99 -5.65
CA GLY A 98 2.33 -7.63 -5.70
C GLY A 98 2.36 -9.12 -5.36
N THR A 99 1.24 -9.85 -5.49
CA THR A 99 1.14 -11.29 -5.18
C THR A 99 0.41 -12.08 -6.28
N SER A 100 0.38 -13.40 -6.16
CA SER A 100 -0.23 -14.30 -7.16
C SER A 100 -1.76 -14.37 -7.03
N PHE A 101 -2.43 -14.81 -8.10
CA PHE A 101 -3.88 -15.08 -8.08
C PHE A 101 -4.25 -16.09 -6.98
N PHE A 102 -3.44 -17.12 -6.78
CA PHE A 102 -3.68 -18.12 -5.74
C PHE A 102 -3.76 -17.46 -4.36
N SER A 103 -2.79 -16.61 -4.01
CA SER A 103 -2.78 -15.91 -2.71
C SER A 103 -3.99 -14.99 -2.53
N LEU A 104 -4.40 -14.28 -3.59
CA LEU A 104 -5.58 -13.42 -3.56
C LEU A 104 -6.87 -14.22 -3.33
N CYS A 105 -7.06 -15.29 -4.11
CA CYS A 105 -8.23 -16.16 -3.99
C CYS A 105 -8.26 -16.86 -2.62
N ALA A 106 -7.14 -17.42 -2.17
CA ALA A 106 -7.04 -18.09 -0.89
C ALA A 106 -7.33 -17.13 0.27
N GLY A 107 -6.72 -15.94 0.27
CA GLY A 107 -6.97 -14.91 1.29
C GLY A 107 -8.43 -14.48 1.34
N GLN A 108 -9.06 -14.30 0.18
CA GLN A 108 -10.48 -13.96 0.11
C GLN A 108 -11.38 -15.09 0.61
N CYS A 109 -11.11 -16.34 0.24
CA CYS A 109 -11.87 -17.50 0.71
C CYS A 109 -11.72 -17.70 2.23
N MET A 110 -10.50 -17.52 2.76
CA MET A 110 -10.25 -17.57 4.20
C MET A 110 -11.05 -16.51 4.97
N LYS A 111 -11.14 -15.30 4.44
CA LYS A 111 -11.92 -14.20 5.04
C LYS A 111 -13.43 -14.44 4.96
N GLN A 112 -13.91 -14.99 3.86
CA GLN A 112 -15.34 -15.15 3.60
C GLN A 112 -15.95 -16.36 4.32
N TYR A 113 -15.24 -17.50 4.30
CA TYR A 113 -15.78 -18.77 4.79
C TYR A 113 -15.24 -19.17 6.17
N GLU A 114 -14.15 -18.53 6.62
CA GLU A 114 -13.56 -18.70 7.95
C GLU A 114 -13.38 -20.18 8.39
N PRO A 115 -12.84 -21.09 7.54
CA PRO A 115 -12.78 -22.52 7.83
C PRO A 115 -11.98 -22.85 9.11
N HIS A 116 -11.01 -22.01 9.43
CA HIS A 116 -10.20 -22.06 10.65
C HIS A 116 -11.00 -21.85 11.96
N LYS A 117 -12.28 -21.46 11.91
CA LYS A 117 -13.14 -21.40 13.11
C LYS A 117 -13.78 -22.74 13.47
N ASN A 118 -13.72 -23.73 12.57
CA ASN A 118 -14.36 -25.04 12.74
C ASN A 118 -13.38 -26.13 13.22
N VAL A 119 -12.20 -25.73 13.70
CA VAL A 119 -11.17 -26.65 14.20
C VAL A 119 -11.02 -26.55 15.72
N SER A 120 -10.48 -27.60 16.31
CA SER A 120 -10.41 -27.84 17.76
C SER A 120 -9.03 -27.57 18.35
N SER A 121 -8.00 -27.41 17.51
CA SER A 121 -6.61 -27.20 17.96
C SER A 121 -5.80 -26.39 16.95
N ASP A 122 -4.69 -25.82 17.41
CA ASP A 122 -3.78 -24.98 16.59
C ASP A 122 -3.10 -25.75 15.44
N THR A 123 -3.10 -27.09 15.48
CA THR A 123 -2.44 -27.96 14.49
C THR A 123 -3.42 -28.75 13.64
N GLU A 124 -4.72 -28.62 13.89
CA GLU A 124 -5.75 -29.30 13.10
C GLU A 124 -5.84 -28.68 11.70
N LEU A 125 -5.77 -29.55 10.69
CA LEU A 125 -5.79 -29.15 9.28
C LEU A 125 -7.22 -28.86 8.82
N PHE A 126 -7.37 -27.88 7.92
CA PHE A 126 -8.62 -27.57 7.24
C PHE A 126 -8.36 -27.25 5.77
N GLU A 127 -9.38 -27.46 4.94
CA GLU A 127 -9.32 -27.11 3.52
C GLU A 127 -9.79 -25.66 3.31
N ILE A 128 -9.16 -24.96 2.36
CA ILE A 128 -9.64 -23.65 1.91
C ILE A 128 -10.73 -23.91 0.85
N PRO A 129 -11.98 -23.52 1.10
CA PRO A 129 -13.07 -23.85 0.18
C PRO A 129 -12.95 -23.09 -1.14
N ASN A 130 -13.46 -23.69 -2.22
CA ASN A 130 -13.57 -23.11 -3.57
C ASN A 130 -12.25 -22.77 -4.27
N LEU A 131 -11.13 -23.37 -3.84
CA LEU A 131 -9.89 -23.40 -4.62
C LEU A 131 -9.81 -24.68 -5.47
N PRO A 132 -9.18 -24.63 -6.65
CA PRO A 132 -9.00 -25.80 -7.52
C PRO A 132 -8.03 -26.84 -6.95
#